data_AF-A0A7K3IWD6-F1
#
_entry.id   AF-A0A7K3IWD6-F1
#
_cell.length_a   1.000
_cell.length_b   1.000
_cell.length_c   1.000
_cell.angle_alpha   90.00
_cell.angle_beta   90.00
_cell.angle_gamma   90.00
#
_symmetry.space_group_name_H-M   'P 1'
#
loop_
_entity.id
_entity.type
_entity.pdbx_description
1 polymer ?
#
loop_
_entity_poly.entity_id
_entity_poly.type
_entity_poly.pdbx_seq_one_letter_code
_entity_poly.pdbx_strand_id
1 'polypeptide(L)'
;MLRRLIILSFWLLIIIPGKICSQVRSPFSGDFTKFRAELTTFMGPNLNEDQKASLEAFLSKWDSTAYRQEDKVRIIDVISQLYGRFMRPVPNFDNFIITLNKFIDWKTDPGFLTDWLTGLSEIVFDPRYPSENIDRYIKNTGLMITDNIISEVSSMRWKVKNSRLTFLHDTVFKAIIKDATLTCYSQKDSTEIYNVSGVYYPEFQQFHGTKGIVTWEKAGFSRDEVFAELGDYFINTAKNSFSADSVLLTHKTYFKAPVMGFLTDQTVPITNKILATYPRFETYTKEFHLENIYEGIDYKGGLAFEGANVKGSGGIDMSAELTFSRNDTLFLKIRSGEFMFSKDGLASAEAAMTLFLEKDSVYHSNLAFSFNAKERQVNLFRANNPVSRSPYFNSYHNFDMYFELFSWNMNKSKAVMTRAKGASMGQAEFESGSFFNADYFTRLAGIDEYHPLVRFKRFSEYYYSKTFPVGDFAMWLNKPVETVTGLCIDMANKGFIFYDRKFNEITLKKKVDDFLNSFTK
;
A
#
# COMPACT_ATOMS: atom_id res chain seq x y z
N MET A 1 72.94 29.13 -29.28
CA MET A 1 71.95 28.54 -30.21
C MET A 1 71.88 27.01 -30.07
N LEU A 2 71.55 26.48 -28.88
CA LEU A 2 71.43 25.01 -28.69
C LEU A 2 70.33 24.62 -27.67
N ARG A 3 69.32 25.50 -27.47
CA ARG A 3 68.14 25.22 -26.64
C ARG A 3 66.81 25.38 -27.39
N ARG A 4 66.83 25.85 -28.63
CA ARG A 4 65.63 25.97 -29.49
C ARG A 4 65.38 24.77 -30.41
N LEU A 5 66.31 23.80 -30.47
CA LEU A 5 66.21 22.61 -31.34
C LEU A 5 65.74 21.33 -30.64
N ILE A 6 65.62 21.30 -29.31
CA ILE A 6 65.11 20.14 -28.57
C ILE A 6 63.59 20.23 -28.37
N ILE A 7 63.02 21.44 -28.37
CA ILE A 7 61.58 21.67 -28.18
C ILE A 7 60.81 21.45 -29.49
N LEU A 8 61.46 21.55 -30.66
CA LEU A 8 60.82 21.28 -31.95
C LEU A 8 60.64 19.79 -32.25
N SER A 9 61.44 18.90 -31.63
CA SER A 9 61.34 17.45 -31.82
C SER A 9 60.26 16.79 -30.95
N PHE A 10 59.79 17.47 -29.91
CA PHE A 10 58.72 16.96 -29.03
C PHE A 10 57.31 17.47 -29.41
N TRP A 11 57.23 18.47 -30.31
CA TRP A 11 55.95 19.00 -30.81
C TRP A 11 55.48 18.37 -32.12
N LEU A 12 56.30 17.54 -32.78
CA LEU A 12 55.90 16.83 -34.00
C LEU A 12 55.30 15.43 -33.76
N LEU A 13 55.08 15.03 -32.50
CA LEU A 13 54.50 13.72 -32.12
C LEU A 13 53.05 13.79 -31.62
N ILE A 14 52.40 14.97 -31.63
CA ILE A 14 51.06 15.17 -31.03
C ILE A 14 49.97 15.55 -32.06
N ILE A 15 50.19 15.34 -33.37
CA ILE A 15 49.13 15.55 -34.37
C ILE A 15 49.05 14.37 -35.34
N ILE A 16 48.56 13.25 -34.82
CA ILE A 16 47.70 12.37 -35.60
C ILE A 16 46.55 11.99 -34.66
N PRO A 17 45.33 12.52 -34.84
CA PRO A 17 44.16 11.94 -34.20
C PRO A 17 43.87 10.65 -34.96
N GLY A 18 44.65 9.62 -34.68
CA GLY A 18 44.26 8.27 -35.00
C GLY A 18 43.00 8.02 -34.20
N LYS A 19 41.84 8.04 -34.85
CA LYS A 19 40.65 7.35 -34.34
C LYS A 19 40.99 5.86 -34.32
N ILE A 20 41.76 5.45 -33.32
CA ILE A 20 41.86 4.06 -32.91
C ILE A 20 40.55 3.80 -32.15
N CYS A 21 39.45 3.69 -32.91
CA CYS A 21 38.42 2.77 -32.51
C CYS A 21 39.08 1.40 -32.64
N SER A 22 39.55 0.85 -31.52
CA SER A 22 39.64 -0.60 -31.41
C SER A 22 38.20 -1.10 -31.54
N GLN A 23 37.75 -1.31 -32.78
CA GLN A 23 36.57 -2.13 -33.02
C GLN A 23 37.00 -3.51 -32.58
N VAL A 24 36.53 -3.93 -31.40
CA VAL A 24 36.61 -5.31 -30.96
C VAL A 24 36.04 -6.14 -32.11
N ARG A 25 36.91 -6.80 -32.87
CA ARG A 25 36.47 -7.63 -34.00
C ARG A 25 35.62 -8.74 -33.41
N SER A 26 34.37 -8.83 -33.87
CA SER A 26 33.48 -9.93 -33.48
C SER A 26 34.20 -11.25 -33.73
N PRO A 27 34.19 -12.21 -32.79
CA PRO A 27 34.73 -13.55 -33.03
C PRO A 27 33.89 -14.33 -34.05
N PHE A 28 32.73 -13.81 -34.44
CA PHE A 28 31.79 -14.42 -35.38
C PHE A 28 31.93 -13.80 -36.77
N SER A 29 32.25 -14.61 -37.78
CA SER A 29 32.56 -14.13 -39.13
C SER A 29 31.35 -13.94 -40.05
N GLY A 30 30.17 -14.43 -39.65
CA GLY A 30 28.97 -14.48 -40.51
C GLY A 30 28.86 -15.74 -41.38
N ASP A 31 29.91 -16.56 -41.44
CA ASP A 31 29.96 -17.78 -42.25
C ASP A 31 29.36 -18.98 -41.49
N PHE A 32 28.27 -19.55 -42.03
CA PHE A 32 27.57 -20.67 -41.41
C PHE A 32 28.45 -21.90 -41.22
N THR A 33 29.44 -22.11 -42.08
CA THR A 33 30.33 -23.28 -42.02
C THR A 33 31.37 -23.15 -40.91
N LYS A 34 31.71 -21.92 -40.50
CA LYS A 34 32.69 -21.62 -39.44
C LYS A 34 32.04 -21.42 -38.08
N PHE A 35 30.76 -21.06 -38.05
CA PHE A 35 30.03 -20.69 -36.83
C PHE A 35 30.16 -21.71 -35.70
N ARG A 36 30.12 -23.02 -36.00
CA ARG A 36 30.32 -24.07 -34.99
C ARG A 36 31.65 -23.91 -34.25
N ALA A 37 32.75 -23.83 -34.99
CA ALA A 37 34.08 -23.71 -34.41
C ALA A 37 34.27 -22.37 -33.67
N GLU A 38 33.71 -21.28 -34.23
CA GLU A 38 33.73 -19.95 -33.63
C GLU A 38 33.00 -19.91 -32.29
N LEU A 39 31.77 -20.45 -32.23
CA LEU A 39 30.98 -20.51 -31.01
C LEU A 39 31.62 -21.40 -29.94
N THR A 40 32.11 -22.60 -30.30
CA THR A 40 32.82 -23.47 -29.35
C THR A 40 34.06 -22.79 -28.77
N THR A 41 34.84 -22.11 -29.61
CA THR A 41 36.03 -21.37 -29.17
C THR A 41 35.66 -20.20 -28.25
N PHE A 42 34.62 -19.44 -28.59
CA PHE A 42 34.12 -18.33 -27.79
C PHE A 42 33.60 -18.77 -26.42
N MET A 43 32.84 -19.87 -26.38
CA MET A 43 32.29 -20.42 -25.13
C MET A 43 33.41 -20.90 -24.18
N GLY A 44 34.54 -21.32 -24.74
CA GLY A 44 35.75 -21.69 -24.00
C GLY A 44 35.68 -23.06 -23.33
N PRO A 45 36.80 -23.54 -22.76
CA PRO A 45 36.91 -24.91 -22.23
C PRO A 45 36.27 -25.11 -20.83
N ASN A 46 35.96 -24.03 -20.12
CA ASN A 46 35.58 -24.05 -18.69
C ASN A 46 34.06 -24.20 -18.46
N LEU A 47 33.36 -24.88 -19.36
CA LEU A 47 31.94 -25.20 -19.19
C LEU A 47 31.77 -26.38 -18.24
N ASN A 48 30.71 -26.37 -17.43
CA ASN A 48 30.29 -27.55 -16.68
C ASN A 48 29.59 -28.57 -17.60
N GLU A 49 29.27 -29.75 -17.09
CA GLU A 49 28.68 -30.83 -17.92
C GLU A 49 27.32 -30.46 -18.53
N ASP A 50 26.47 -29.75 -17.79
CA ASP A 50 25.14 -29.31 -18.29
C ASP A 50 25.26 -28.25 -19.40
N GLN A 51 26.24 -27.34 -19.26
CA GLN A 51 26.54 -26.30 -20.24
C GLN A 51 27.12 -26.89 -21.52
N LYS A 52 28.03 -27.87 -21.40
CA LYS A 52 28.55 -28.62 -22.55
C LYS A 52 27.43 -29.36 -23.27
N ALA A 53 26.54 -30.03 -22.53
CA ALA A 53 25.41 -30.74 -23.11
C ALA A 53 24.46 -29.79 -23.86
N SER A 54 24.18 -28.61 -23.29
CA SER A 54 23.35 -27.57 -23.93
C SER A 54 23.99 -27.02 -25.20
N LEU A 55 25.30 -26.77 -25.18
CA LEU A 55 26.05 -26.34 -26.36
C LEU A 55 26.03 -27.40 -27.47
N GLU A 56 26.35 -28.66 -27.16
CA GLU A 56 26.35 -29.74 -28.16
C GLU A 56 24.95 -30.00 -28.72
N ALA A 57 23.89 -29.94 -27.90
CA ALA A 57 22.52 -30.05 -28.37
C ALA A 57 22.17 -28.95 -29.38
N PHE A 58 22.63 -27.72 -29.14
CA PHE A 58 22.43 -26.62 -30.06
C PHE A 58 23.23 -26.77 -31.35
N LEU A 59 24.52 -27.14 -31.26
CA LEU A 59 25.37 -27.36 -32.43
C LEU A 59 24.85 -28.49 -33.32
N SER A 60 24.37 -29.58 -32.72
CA SER A 60 23.72 -30.67 -33.45
C SER A 60 22.47 -30.18 -34.21
N LYS A 61 21.63 -29.34 -33.59
CA LYS A 61 20.48 -28.72 -34.25
C LYS A 61 20.92 -27.72 -35.34
N TRP A 62 22.00 -26.96 -35.10
CA TRP A 62 22.56 -26.01 -36.06
C TRP A 62 23.05 -26.69 -37.34
N ASP A 63 23.76 -27.81 -37.21
CA ASP A 63 24.29 -28.58 -38.34
C ASP A 63 23.19 -29.35 -39.10
N SER A 64 22.01 -29.50 -38.49
CA SER A 64 20.83 -30.13 -39.10
C SER A 64 19.95 -29.14 -39.89
N THR A 65 18.80 -29.61 -40.36
CA THR A 65 17.75 -28.80 -41.01
C THR A 65 16.79 -28.15 -40.01
N ALA A 66 17.09 -28.16 -38.71
CA ALA A 66 16.18 -27.66 -37.66
C ALA A 66 15.96 -26.14 -37.72
N TYR A 67 16.95 -25.37 -38.21
CA TYR A 67 16.84 -23.92 -38.38
C TYR A 67 16.70 -23.56 -39.86
N ARG A 68 15.78 -22.64 -40.18
CA ARG A 68 15.70 -22.03 -41.52
C ARG A 68 16.93 -21.15 -41.76
N GLN A 69 17.29 -20.96 -43.02
CA GLN A 69 18.45 -20.13 -43.39
C GLN A 69 18.32 -18.68 -42.88
N GLU A 70 17.12 -18.10 -42.96
CA GLU A 70 16.84 -16.76 -42.44
C GLU A 70 17.03 -16.66 -40.92
N ASP A 71 16.59 -17.68 -40.17
CA ASP A 71 16.78 -17.74 -38.72
C ASP A 71 18.27 -17.90 -38.36
N LYS A 72 19.05 -18.65 -39.16
CA LYS A 72 20.52 -18.75 -38.98
C LYS A 72 21.21 -17.40 -39.14
N VAL A 73 20.85 -16.61 -40.15
CA VAL A 73 21.37 -15.23 -40.32
C VAL A 73 21.08 -14.40 -39.06
N ARG A 74 19.82 -14.41 -38.61
CA ARG A 74 19.38 -13.63 -37.44
C ARG A 74 20.05 -14.06 -36.15
N ILE A 75 20.25 -15.36 -35.93
CA ILE A 75 20.95 -15.89 -34.75
C ILE A 75 22.38 -15.35 -34.70
N ILE A 76 23.10 -15.36 -35.83
CA ILE A 76 24.49 -14.85 -35.89
C ILE A 76 24.54 -13.34 -35.67
N ASP A 77 23.59 -12.59 -36.24
CA ASP A 77 23.48 -11.15 -36.04
C ASP A 77 23.23 -10.82 -34.57
N VAL A 78 22.22 -11.44 -33.94
CA VAL A 78 21.93 -11.29 -32.51
C VAL A 78 23.15 -11.64 -31.66
N ILE A 79 23.83 -12.76 -31.94
CA ILE A 79 25.05 -13.16 -31.23
C ILE A 79 26.15 -12.09 -31.33
N SER A 80 26.35 -11.52 -32.52
CA SER A 80 27.33 -10.44 -32.73
C SER A 80 26.95 -9.18 -31.96
N GLN A 81 25.66 -8.86 -31.88
CA GLN A 81 25.14 -7.74 -31.10
C GLN A 81 25.31 -7.99 -29.59
N LEU A 82 24.98 -9.18 -29.08
CA LEU A 82 25.19 -9.57 -27.67
C LEU A 82 26.69 -9.47 -27.29
N TYR A 83 27.58 -9.91 -28.19
CA TYR A 83 29.02 -9.73 -28.02
C TYR A 83 29.41 -8.24 -27.97
N GLY A 84 28.85 -7.42 -28.86
CA GLY A 84 29.02 -5.95 -28.84
C GLY A 84 28.53 -5.29 -27.54
N ARG A 85 27.58 -5.92 -26.83
CA ARG A 85 27.12 -5.54 -25.47
C ARG A 85 27.99 -6.10 -24.34
N PHE A 86 29.15 -6.68 -24.67
CA PHE A 86 30.07 -7.33 -23.73
C PHE A 86 29.43 -8.46 -22.90
N MET A 87 28.41 -9.14 -23.45
CA MET A 87 27.80 -10.29 -22.80
C MET A 87 28.76 -11.49 -22.85
N ARG A 88 28.83 -12.24 -21.74
CA ARG A 88 29.86 -13.26 -21.51
C ARG A 88 29.38 -14.65 -21.95
N PRO A 89 30.29 -15.61 -22.21
CA PRO A 89 29.93 -17.01 -22.44
C PRO A 89 28.92 -17.58 -21.43
N VAL A 90 29.21 -17.39 -20.14
CA VAL A 90 28.37 -17.82 -19.03
C VAL A 90 28.08 -16.60 -18.13
N PRO A 91 26.81 -16.35 -17.73
CA PRO A 91 25.62 -17.12 -18.08
C PRO A 91 24.96 -16.72 -19.42
N ASN A 92 25.41 -15.65 -20.08
CA ASN A 92 24.56 -15.00 -21.09
C ASN A 92 24.36 -15.78 -22.39
N PHE A 93 25.45 -16.20 -23.03
CA PHE A 93 25.34 -16.99 -24.26
C PHE A 93 24.81 -18.39 -23.98
N ASP A 94 25.16 -18.97 -22.84
CA ASP A 94 24.59 -20.23 -22.35
C ASP A 94 23.05 -20.15 -22.24
N ASN A 95 22.51 -19.11 -21.59
CA ASN A 95 21.07 -18.86 -21.52
C ASN A 95 20.43 -18.72 -22.90
N PHE A 96 21.08 -18.00 -23.82
CA PHE A 96 20.61 -17.83 -25.20
C PHE A 96 20.51 -19.17 -25.94
N ILE A 97 21.55 -19.99 -25.85
CA ILE A 97 21.63 -21.31 -26.47
C ILE A 97 20.57 -22.27 -25.88
N ILE A 98 20.43 -22.27 -24.55
CA ILE A 98 19.40 -23.06 -23.85
C ILE A 98 17.99 -22.65 -24.34
N THR A 99 17.72 -21.35 -24.46
CA THR A 99 16.44 -20.85 -24.96
C THR A 99 16.18 -21.26 -26.41
N LEU A 100 17.17 -21.14 -27.31
CA LEU A 100 17.04 -21.60 -28.70
C LEU A 100 16.77 -23.10 -28.80
N ASN A 101 17.45 -23.91 -27.97
CA ASN A 101 17.19 -25.34 -27.89
C ASN A 101 15.72 -25.64 -27.55
N LYS A 102 15.18 -24.95 -26.53
CA LYS A 102 13.77 -25.08 -26.12
C LYS A 102 12.81 -24.70 -27.25
N PHE A 103 13.11 -23.65 -28.02
CA PHE A 103 12.24 -23.19 -29.10
C PHE A 103 12.16 -24.21 -30.24
N ILE A 104 13.28 -24.79 -30.63
CA ILE A 104 13.31 -25.85 -31.64
C ILE A 104 12.56 -27.11 -31.17
N ASP A 105 12.64 -27.44 -29.89
CA ASP A 105 11.95 -28.62 -29.34
C ASP A 105 10.44 -28.42 -29.20
N TRP A 106 9.98 -27.17 -29.03
CA TRP A 106 8.57 -26.84 -28.86
C TRP A 106 7.72 -27.01 -30.14
N LYS A 107 8.30 -26.86 -31.33
CA LYS A 107 7.72 -27.21 -32.66
C LYS A 107 6.31 -26.69 -33.01
N THR A 108 5.77 -25.71 -32.27
CA THR A 108 4.33 -25.37 -32.36
C THR A 108 4.04 -24.21 -33.31
N ASP A 109 4.98 -23.28 -33.50
CA ASP A 109 4.80 -22.10 -34.36
C ASP A 109 6.06 -21.82 -35.22
N PRO A 110 5.98 -21.97 -36.55
CA PRO A 110 7.09 -21.69 -37.46
C PRO A 110 7.55 -20.23 -37.52
N GLY A 111 6.67 -19.26 -37.21
CA GLY A 111 6.98 -17.83 -37.24
C GLY A 111 7.60 -17.31 -35.94
N PHE A 112 7.28 -17.97 -34.83
CA PHE A 112 7.67 -17.56 -33.48
C PHE A 112 9.16 -17.23 -33.33
N LEU A 113 10.05 -18.09 -33.84
CA LEU A 113 11.49 -17.90 -33.68
C LEU A 113 11.98 -16.63 -34.40
N THR A 114 11.48 -16.37 -35.62
CA THR A 114 11.82 -15.14 -36.36
C THR A 114 11.34 -13.90 -35.63
N ASP A 115 10.10 -13.93 -35.17
CA ASP A 115 9.45 -12.82 -34.45
C ASP A 115 10.19 -12.51 -33.15
N TRP A 116 10.54 -13.56 -32.39
CA TRP A 116 11.31 -13.40 -31.16
C TRP A 116 12.74 -12.90 -31.40
N LEU A 117 13.45 -13.41 -32.43
CA LEU A 117 14.79 -12.95 -32.78
C LEU A 117 14.79 -11.48 -33.22
N THR A 118 13.74 -11.05 -33.92
CA THR A 118 13.56 -9.66 -34.34
C THR A 118 13.39 -8.76 -33.13
N GLY A 119 12.45 -9.07 -32.23
CA GLY A 119 12.27 -8.29 -31.00
C GLY A 119 13.50 -8.31 -30.08
N LEU A 120 14.22 -9.44 -30.00
CA LEU A 120 15.47 -9.50 -29.24
C LEU A 120 16.54 -8.57 -29.83
N SER A 121 16.71 -8.55 -31.16
CA SER A 121 17.67 -7.65 -31.81
C SER A 121 17.37 -6.18 -31.54
N GLU A 122 16.09 -5.79 -31.57
CA GLU A 122 15.64 -4.43 -31.24
C GLU A 122 16.02 -4.03 -29.79
N ILE A 123 15.80 -4.92 -28.82
CA ILE A 123 16.15 -4.71 -27.42
C ILE A 123 17.68 -4.63 -27.22
N VAL A 124 18.45 -5.49 -27.90
CA VAL A 124 19.91 -5.54 -27.77
C VAL A 124 20.57 -4.28 -28.35
N PHE A 125 20.00 -3.73 -29.44
CA PHE A 125 20.52 -2.52 -30.08
C PHE A 125 20.25 -1.25 -29.26
N ASP A 126 19.16 -1.20 -28.49
CA ASP A 126 18.80 -0.04 -27.69
C ASP A 126 19.67 0.07 -26.41
N PRO A 127 20.47 1.14 -26.26
CA PRO A 127 21.35 1.31 -25.12
C PRO A 127 20.64 1.45 -23.77
N ARG A 128 19.34 1.75 -23.77
CA ARG A 128 18.53 1.90 -22.56
C ARG A 128 18.29 0.59 -21.83
N TYR A 129 18.46 -0.57 -22.47
CA TYR A 129 18.30 -1.88 -21.83
C TYR A 129 19.62 -2.42 -21.27
N PRO A 130 19.78 -2.54 -19.94
CA PRO A 130 20.95 -3.16 -19.34
C PRO A 130 21.09 -4.63 -19.78
N SER A 131 22.32 -5.15 -19.83
CA SER A 131 22.59 -6.55 -20.22
C SER A 131 21.86 -7.57 -19.35
N GLU A 132 21.60 -7.24 -18.08
CA GLU A 132 20.78 -8.07 -17.18
C GLU A 132 19.33 -8.20 -17.64
N ASN A 133 18.74 -7.13 -18.18
CA ASN A 133 17.37 -7.14 -18.69
C ASN A 133 17.28 -8.00 -19.96
N ILE A 134 18.28 -7.90 -20.84
CA ILE A 134 18.40 -8.70 -22.05
C ILE A 134 18.51 -10.19 -21.70
N ASP A 135 19.41 -10.54 -20.77
CA ASP A 135 19.59 -11.91 -20.30
C ASP A 135 18.30 -12.48 -19.68
N ARG A 136 17.63 -11.67 -18.86
CA ARG A 136 16.34 -12.03 -18.26
C ARG A 136 15.24 -12.21 -19.30
N TYR A 137 15.17 -11.35 -20.32
CA TYR A 137 14.23 -11.51 -21.44
C TYR A 137 14.46 -12.86 -22.14
N ILE A 138 15.71 -13.20 -22.44
CA ILE A 138 16.09 -14.48 -23.07
C ILE A 138 15.68 -15.67 -22.21
N LYS A 139 15.98 -15.64 -20.90
CA LYS A 139 15.62 -16.72 -19.97
C LYS A 139 14.10 -16.86 -19.81
N ASN A 140 13.40 -15.76 -19.55
CA ASN A 140 11.97 -15.78 -19.24
C ASN A 140 11.13 -16.19 -20.46
N THR A 141 11.51 -15.80 -21.67
CA THR A 141 10.81 -16.26 -22.88
C THR A 141 10.99 -17.76 -23.12
N GLY A 142 12.15 -18.34 -22.76
CA GLY A 142 12.32 -19.79 -22.68
C GLY A 142 11.36 -20.45 -21.69
N LEU A 143 11.18 -19.85 -20.50
CA LEU A 143 10.27 -20.36 -19.46
C LEU A 143 8.78 -20.17 -19.78
N MET A 144 8.41 -19.17 -20.59
CA MET A 144 7.04 -18.98 -21.07
C MET A 144 6.57 -20.19 -21.85
N ILE A 145 7.45 -20.74 -22.69
CA ILE A 145 7.11 -21.85 -23.58
C ILE A 145 7.10 -23.18 -22.84
N THR A 146 8.08 -23.41 -21.96
CA THR A 146 8.21 -24.70 -21.28
C THR A 146 7.29 -24.82 -20.07
N ASP A 147 7.13 -23.74 -19.30
CA ASP A 147 6.55 -23.79 -17.96
C ASP A 147 5.35 -22.84 -17.77
N ASN A 148 4.97 -22.09 -18.80
CA ASN A 148 4.05 -20.96 -18.73
C ASN A 148 4.45 -19.91 -17.68
N ILE A 149 5.75 -19.75 -17.41
CA ILE A 149 6.26 -18.71 -16.50
C ILE A 149 6.56 -17.47 -17.33
N ILE A 150 5.80 -16.40 -17.11
CA ILE A 150 5.95 -15.14 -17.85
C ILE A 150 7.06 -14.25 -17.27
N SER A 151 7.38 -14.41 -15.99
CA SER A 151 8.44 -13.65 -15.35
C SER A 151 9.05 -14.45 -14.22
N GLU A 152 10.38 -14.54 -14.17
CA GLU A 152 11.12 -15.01 -13.01
C GLU A 152 12.20 -13.99 -12.65
N VAL A 153 12.17 -13.52 -11.40
CA VAL A 153 13.11 -12.54 -10.85
C VAL A 153 13.47 -12.95 -9.43
N SER A 154 14.75 -13.25 -9.19
CA SER A 154 15.23 -13.73 -7.89
C SER A 154 14.43 -14.96 -7.42
N SER A 155 13.82 -14.95 -6.22
CA SER A 155 12.98 -16.04 -5.71
C SER A 155 11.49 -15.93 -6.07
N MET A 156 11.14 -15.02 -6.97
CA MET A 156 9.76 -14.76 -7.38
C MET A 156 9.51 -15.19 -8.82
N ARG A 157 8.33 -15.78 -9.06
CA ARG A 157 7.88 -16.10 -10.42
C ARG A 157 6.40 -15.84 -10.63
N TRP A 158 6.05 -15.29 -11.78
CA TRP A 158 4.67 -15.16 -12.27
C TRP A 158 4.40 -16.27 -13.29
N LYS A 159 3.41 -17.12 -13.01
CA LYS A 159 3.06 -18.28 -13.82
C LYS A 159 1.60 -18.22 -14.27
N VAL A 160 1.37 -18.54 -15.52
CA VAL A 160 0.04 -18.68 -16.13
C VAL A 160 -0.38 -20.15 -16.06
N LYS A 161 -1.57 -20.40 -15.52
CA LYS A 161 -2.17 -21.73 -15.40
C LYS A 161 -3.46 -21.80 -16.21
N ASN A 162 -3.86 -23.03 -16.54
CA ASN A 162 -5.15 -23.34 -17.17
C ASN A 162 -5.36 -22.72 -18.57
N SER A 163 -4.31 -22.17 -19.19
CA SER A 163 -4.34 -21.61 -20.53
C SER A 163 -2.98 -21.75 -21.21
N ARG A 164 -2.97 -21.72 -22.55
CA ARG A 164 -1.76 -21.68 -23.37
C ARG A 164 -1.46 -20.25 -23.74
N LEU A 165 -0.19 -19.87 -23.71
CA LEU A 165 0.25 -18.56 -24.19
C LEU A 165 0.20 -18.55 -25.73
N THR A 166 -0.33 -17.48 -26.29
CA THR A 166 -0.24 -17.19 -27.73
C THR A 166 0.73 -16.03 -27.92
N PHE A 167 1.66 -16.14 -28.84
CA PHE A 167 2.67 -15.10 -29.05
C PHE A 167 2.37 -14.33 -30.33
N LEU A 168 2.67 -13.04 -30.32
CA LEU A 168 2.57 -12.18 -31.50
C LEU A 168 3.72 -11.18 -31.47
N HIS A 169 4.12 -10.73 -32.66
CA HIS A 169 4.99 -9.58 -32.86
C HIS A 169 4.32 -8.62 -33.83
N ASP A 170 4.02 -7.41 -33.36
CA ASP A 170 3.60 -6.30 -34.22
C ASP A 170 4.71 -5.25 -34.29
N THR A 171 4.70 -4.29 -33.35
CA THR A 171 5.81 -3.38 -33.06
C THR A 171 6.71 -3.94 -31.97
N VAL A 172 6.17 -4.78 -31.08
CA VAL A 172 6.92 -5.43 -30.00
C VAL A 172 6.48 -6.89 -29.83
N PHE A 173 7.40 -7.73 -29.36
CA PHE A 173 7.08 -9.10 -28.98
C PHE A 173 6.18 -9.13 -27.73
N LYS A 174 5.07 -9.87 -27.79
CA LYS A 174 4.11 -9.97 -26.68
C LYS A 174 3.45 -11.35 -26.58
N ALA A 175 3.04 -11.71 -25.36
CA ALA A 175 2.29 -12.93 -25.08
C ALA A 175 0.85 -12.60 -24.69
N ILE A 176 -0.12 -13.10 -25.45
CA ILE A 176 -1.54 -13.01 -25.18
C ILE A 176 -1.94 -14.14 -24.22
N ILE A 177 -2.66 -13.75 -23.18
CA ILE A 177 -3.22 -14.63 -22.16
C ILE A 177 -4.74 -14.49 -22.22
N LYS A 178 -5.47 -15.61 -22.31
CA LYS A 178 -6.93 -15.64 -22.31
C LYS A 178 -7.44 -16.68 -21.32
N ASP A 179 -8.46 -16.30 -20.55
CA ASP A 179 -9.19 -17.15 -19.60
C ASP A 179 -8.29 -18.03 -18.73
N ALA A 180 -7.27 -17.41 -18.13
CA ALA A 180 -6.24 -18.10 -17.36
C ALA A 180 -6.31 -17.81 -15.85
N THR A 181 -5.50 -18.52 -15.06
CA THR A 181 -5.15 -18.08 -13.70
C THR A 181 -3.71 -17.58 -13.71
N LEU A 182 -3.51 -16.33 -13.32
CA LEU A 182 -2.18 -15.74 -13.17
C LEU A 182 -1.75 -15.84 -11.70
N THR A 183 -0.69 -16.59 -11.42
CA THR A 183 -0.19 -16.84 -10.07
C THR A 183 1.20 -16.23 -9.87
N CYS A 184 1.34 -15.35 -8.89
CA CYS A 184 2.64 -14.93 -8.36
C CYS A 184 3.05 -15.90 -7.25
N TYR A 185 4.21 -16.52 -7.37
CA TYR A 185 4.86 -17.26 -6.31
C TYR A 185 6.00 -16.42 -5.75
N SER A 186 6.08 -16.28 -4.43
CA SER A 186 7.19 -15.61 -3.76
C SER A 186 7.47 -16.27 -2.42
N GLN A 187 8.72 -16.66 -2.19
CA GLN A 187 9.15 -17.36 -0.98
C GLN A 187 8.33 -18.65 -0.72
N LYS A 188 7.47 -18.66 0.31
CA LYS A 188 6.63 -19.79 0.73
C LYS A 188 5.14 -19.57 0.50
N ASP A 189 4.76 -18.50 -0.22
CA ASP A 189 3.36 -18.15 -0.45
C ASP A 189 3.12 -17.82 -1.94
N SER A 190 1.84 -17.65 -2.30
CA SER A 190 1.43 -17.27 -3.64
C SER A 190 0.21 -16.37 -3.63
N THR A 191 0.05 -15.51 -4.63
CA THR A 191 -1.22 -14.86 -4.94
C THR A 191 -1.73 -15.18 -6.32
N GLU A 192 -3.05 -15.23 -6.48
CA GLU A 192 -3.72 -15.66 -7.69
C GLU A 192 -4.73 -14.62 -8.15
N ILE A 193 -4.76 -14.40 -9.46
CA ILE A 193 -5.80 -13.68 -10.15
C ILE A 193 -6.46 -14.68 -11.10
N TYR A 194 -7.76 -14.90 -10.95
CA TYR A 194 -8.53 -15.85 -11.73
C TYR A 194 -9.14 -15.19 -12.96
N ASN A 195 -9.51 -16.01 -13.96
CA ASN A 195 -10.19 -15.58 -15.18
C ASN A 195 -9.50 -14.39 -15.88
N VAL A 196 -8.18 -14.41 -15.88
CA VAL A 196 -7.33 -13.35 -16.41
C VAL A 196 -7.30 -13.41 -17.92
N SER A 197 -7.51 -12.25 -18.54
CA SER A 197 -7.22 -12.02 -19.95
C SER A 197 -6.42 -10.74 -20.10
N GLY A 198 -5.48 -10.71 -21.04
CA GLY A 198 -4.60 -9.57 -21.24
C GLY A 198 -3.38 -9.89 -22.09
N VAL A 199 -2.42 -8.96 -22.06
CA VAL A 199 -1.20 -9.01 -22.84
C VAL A 199 -0.01 -8.82 -21.92
N TYR A 200 0.96 -9.73 -22.00
CA TYR A 200 2.24 -9.61 -21.35
C TYR A 200 3.30 -9.10 -22.33
N TYR A 201 4.05 -8.08 -21.91
CA TYR A 201 5.18 -7.52 -22.62
C TYR A 201 6.47 -7.87 -21.86
N PRO A 202 7.25 -8.86 -22.35
CA PRO A 202 8.46 -9.32 -21.66
C PRO A 202 9.56 -8.26 -21.57
N GLU A 203 9.68 -7.42 -22.59
CA GLU A 203 10.64 -6.30 -22.66
C GLU A 203 10.51 -5.36 -21.44
N PHE A 204 9.27 -5.00 -21.11
CA PHE A 204 8.97 -4.09 -20.00
C PHE A 204 8.73 -4.82 -18.67
N GLN A 205 8.58 -6.15 -18.69
CA GLN A 205 8.10 -6.96 -17.57
C GLN A 205 6.73 -6.50 -17.06
N GLN A 206 5.82 -6.30 -18.00
CA GLN A 206 4.50 -5.71 -17.73
C GLN A 206 3.38 -6.61 -18.24
N PHE A 207 2.43 -6.92 -17.37
CA PHE A 207 1.19 -7.54 -17.77
C PHE A 207 0.07 -6.48 -17.74
N HIS A 208 -0.58 -6.30 -18.89
CA HIS A 208 -1.71 -5.41 -19.08
C HIS A 208 -2.96 -6.28 -19.17
N GLY A 209 -3.70 -6.36 -18.07
CA GLY A 209 -4.91 -7.14 -17.97
C GLY A 209 -6.14 -6.33 -18.36
N THR A 210 -7.13 -6.97 -18.98
CA THR A 210 -8.43 -6.39 -19.32
C THR A 210 -9.58 -7.06 -18.55
N LYS A 211 -9.25 -8.14 -17.84
CA LYS A 211 -10.16 -8.93 -17.01
C LYS A 211 -9.38 -9.67 -15.93
N GLY A 212 -9.97 -9.81 -14.75
CA GLY A 212 -9.44 -10.65 -13.69
C GLY A 212 -10.39 -10.70 -12.49
N ILE A 213 -10.22 -11.71 -11.64
CA ILE A 213 -10.96 -11.84 -10.38
C ILE A 213 -9.98 -12.12 -9.26
N VAL A 214 -10.04 -11.33 -8.19
CA VAL A 214 -9.28 -11.54 -6.95
C VAL A 214 -10.25 -11.96 -5.85
N THR A 215 -9.92 -13.02 -5.10
CA THR A 215 -10.77 -13.57 -4.04
C THR A 215 -10.15 -13.32 -2.66
N TRP A 216 -10.99 -13.39 -1.61
CA TRP A 216 -10.56 -13.23 -0.21
C TRP A 216 -10.39 -14.56 0.54
N GLU A 217 -10.21 -15.68 -0.17
CA GLU A 217 -10.09 -17.03 0.42
C GLU A 217 -8.90 -17.18 1.38
N LYS A 218 -7.83 -16.41 1.11
CA LYS A 218 -6.66 -16.28 1.99
C LYS A 218 -6.98 -15.64 3.33
N ALA A 219 -7.97 -14.76 3.36
CA ALA A 219 -8.47 -14.10 4.55
C ALA A 219 -9.66 -14.84 5.19
N GLY A 220 -10.04 -15.99 4.64
CA GLY A 220 -11.04 -16.88 5.21
C GLY A 220 -12.48 -16.65 4.74
N PHE A 221 -12.70 -15.83 3.71
CA PHE A 221 -14.01 -15.64 3.09
C PHE A 221 -14.23 -16.60 1.92
N SER A 222 -15.48 -17.00 1.67
CA SER A 222 -15.79 -17.81 0.50
C SER A 222 -15.70 -16.97 -0.79
N ARG A 223 -15.25 -17.60 -1.89
CA ARG A 223 -15.06 -16.91 -3.18
C ARG A 223 -16.33 -16.31 -3.79
N ASP A 224 -17.49 -16.82 -3.40
CA ASP A 224 -18.81 -16.34 -3.83
C ASP A 224 -19.37 -15.25 -2.91
N GLU A 225 -18.78 -15.04 -1.73
CA GLU A 225 -19.19 -14.01 -0.77
C GLU A 225 -18.37 -12.73 -0.90
N VAL A 226 -17.06 -12.88 -1.13
CA VAL A 226 -16.11 -11.77 -1.22
C VAL A 226 -15.12 -11.97 -2.37
N PHE A 227 -15.28 -11.16 -3.40
CA PHE A 227 -14.40 -11.14 -4.57
C PHE A 227 -14.43 -9.77 -5.24
N ALA A 228 -13.38 -9.46 -5.99
CA ALA A 228 -13.22 -8.23 -6.72
C ALA A 228 -13.01 -8.52 -8.22
N GLU A 229 -13.76 -7.85 -9.07
CA GLU A 229 -13.67 -7.95 -10.53
C GLU A 229 -12.86 -6.78 -11.07
N LEU A 230 -11.79 -7.12 -11.79
CA LEU A 230 -10.84 -6.17 -12.36
C LEU A 230 -11.20 -5.93 -13.83
N GLY A 231 -11.27 -4.65 -14.22
CA GLY A 231 -11.36 -4.21 -15.61
C GLY A 231 -9.97 -4.13 -16.25
N ASP A 232 -9.57 -2.94 -16.71
CA ASP A 232 -8.21 -2.69 -17.17
C ASP A 232 -7.27 -2.46 -15.98
N TYR A 233 -6.18 -3.21 -15.93
CA TYR A 233 -5.18 -3.11 -14.86
C TYR A 233 -3.79 -3.45 -15.35
N PHE A 234 -2.82 -3.09 -14.52
CA PHE A 234 -1.42 -3.20 -14.83
C PHE A 234 -0.66 -3.92 -13.71
N ILE A 235 0.19 -4.86 -14.09
CA ILE A 235 1.09 -5.56 -13.17
C ILE A 235 2.52 -5.42 -13.66
N ASN A 236 3.37 -4.86 -12.80
CA ASN A 236 4.81 -4.97 -12.97
C ASN A 236 5.26 -6.34 -12.45
N THR A 237 5.58 -7.26 -13.36
CA THR A 237 5.93 -8.66 -13.01
C THR A 237 7.33 -8.82 -12.42
N ALA A 238 8.06 -7.71 -12.21
CA ALA A 238 9.28 -7.67 -11.40
C ALA A 238 8.98 -7.47 -9.90
N LYS A 239 7.72 -7.19 -9.52
CA LYS A 239 7.27 -7.06 -8.12
C LYS A 239 6.35 -8.21 -7.73
N ASN A 240 6.27 -8.46 -6.41
CA ASN A 240 5.36 -9.44 -5.81
C ASN A 240 4.01 -8.84 -5.40
N SER A 241 3.74 -7.62 -5.83
CA SER A 241 2.53 -6.86 -5.56
C SER A 241 1.96 -6.28 -6.85
N PHE A 242 0.67 -6.02 -6.83
CA PHE A 242 -0.01 -5.26 -7.85
C PHE A 242 -1.13 -4.43 -7.24
N SER A 243 -1.56 -3.42 -8.01
CA SER A 243 -2.71 -2.60 -7.67
C SER A 243 -3.58 -2.44 -8.90
N ALA A 244 -4.88 -2.31 -8.68
CA ALA A 244 -5.86 -2.06 -9.72
C ALA A 244 -6.81 -0.97 -9.25
N ASP A 245 -6.98 0.05 -10.06
CA ASP A 245 -8.02 1.08 -9.93
C ASP A 245 -9.31 0.54 -10.55
N SER A 246 -10.44 1.13 -10.17
CA SER A 246 -11.73 0.96 -10.85
C SER A 246 -12.19 -0.50 -10.83
N VAL A 247 -12.00 -1.11 -9.66
CA VAL A 247 -12.32 -2.50 -9.38
C VAL A 247 -13.69 -2.56 -8.71
N LEU A 248 -14.51 -3.53 -9.12
CA LEU A 248 -15.82 -3.80 -8.51
C LEU A 248 -15.68 -4.86 -7.42
N LEU A 249 -15.81 -4.47 -6.15
CA LEU A 249 -15.84 -5.38 -5.02
C LEU A 249 -17.27 -5.83 -4.73
N THR A 250 -17.49 -7.15 -4.73
CA THR A 250 -18.65 -7.77 -4.10
C THR A 250 -18.27 -8.19 -2.69
N HIS A 251 -18.99 -7.68 -1.68
CA HIS A 251 -18.85 -8.13 -0.29
C HIS A 251 -20.25 -8.26 0.35
N LYS A 252 -20.82 -9.48 0.29
CA LYS A 252 -22.24 -9.72 0.64
C LYS A 252 -22.63 -9.32 2.07
N THR A 253 -21.68 -9.30 3.00
CA THR A 253 -21.92 -8.84 4.39
C THR A 253 -22.22 -7.34 4.50
N TYR A 254 -21.56 -6.49 3.71
CA TYR A 254 -21.63 -5.03 3.88
C TYR A 254 -22.38 -4.34 2.76
N PHE A 255 -22.45 -4.93 1.56
CA PHE A 255 -23.02 -4.30 0.39
C PHE A 255 -24.06 -5.19 -0.30
N LYS A 256 -25.19 -4.58 -0.69
CA LYS A 256 -26.24 -5.23 -1.48
C LYS A 256 -25.89 -5.32 -2.97
N ALA A 257 -25.01 -4.44 -3.45
CA ALA A 257 -24.53 -4.39 -4.81
C ALA A 257 -23.00 -4.18 -4.81
N PRO A 258 -22.28 -4.56 -5.88
CA PRO A 258 -20.85 -4.33 -5.98
C PRO A 258 -20.48 -2.84 -5.87
N VAL A 259 -19.31 -2.57 -5.28
CA VAL A 259 -18.83 -1.21 -4.99
C VAL A 259 -17.49 -0.96 -5.69
N MET A 260 -17.35 0.24 -6.27
CA MET A 260 -16.12 0.67 -6.93
C MET A 260 -15.06 1.12 -5.93
N GLY A 261 -13.80 0.79 -6.23
CA GLY A 261 -12.67 1.20 -5.41
C GLY A 261 -11.31 0.79 -5.97
N PHE A 262 -10.32 0.94 -5.11
CA PHE A 262 -8.92 0.65 -5.40
C PHE A 262 -8.48 -0.62 -4.68
N LEU A 263 -7.98 -1.59 -5.44
CA LEU A 263 -7.47 -2.86 -4.95
C LEU A 263 -5.94 -2.83 -4.89
N THR A 264 -5.37 -3.37 -3.81
CA THR A 264 -3.95 -3.73 -3.75
C THR A 264 -3.81 -5.13 -3.21
N ASP A 265 -2.95 -5.93 -3.83
CA ASP A 265 -2.62 -7.27 -3.35
C ASP A 265 -1.12 -7.53 -3.43
N GLN A 266 -0.64 -8.37 -2.51
CA GLN A 266 0.76 -8.70 -2.38
C GLN A 266 0.93 -10.14 -1.90
N THR A 267 1.93 -10.82 -2.45
CA THR A 267 2.38 -12.09 -1.89
C THR A 267 3.12 -11.85 -0.56
N VAL A 268 2.42 -12.04 0.54
CA VAL A 268 2.97 -12.03 1.91
C VAL A 268 2.76 -13.40 2.55
N PRO A 269 3.72 -13.94 3.31
CA PRO A 269 3.51 -15.18 4.06
C PRO A 269 2.38 -15.04 5.08
N ILE A 270 1.29 -15.77 4.90
CA ILE A 270 0.15 -15.78 5.83
C ILE A 270 0.24 -17.03 6.72
N THR A 271 0.60 -16.84 8.00
CA THR A 271 0.65 -17.95 8.98
C THR A 271 -0.74 -18.32 9.52
N ASN A 272 -1.69 -17.38 9.53
CA ASN A 272 -3.06 -17.58 9.96
C ASN A 272 -3.99 -16.66 9.16
N LYS A 273 -5.09 -17.21 8.61
CA LYS A 273 -6.08 -16.46 7.83
C LYS A 273 -6.66 -15.24 8.57
N ILE A 274 -6.82 -15.34 9.89
CA ILE A 274 -7.34 -14.24 10.73
C ILE A 274 -6.39 -13.05 10.76
N LEU A 275 -5.09 -13.28 10.55
CA LEU A 275 -4.05 -12.25 10.51
C LEU A 275 -3.75 -11.79 9.07
N ALA A 276 -4.49 -12.28 8.08
CA ALA A 276 -4.31 -11.85 6.70
C ALA A 276 -4.66 -10.37 6.57
N THR A 277 -3.74 -9.58 6.01
CA THR A 277 -3.92 -8.15 5.74
C THR A 277 -4.05 -7.83 4.24
N TYR A 278 -4.07 -8.88 3.40
CA TYR A 278 -4.28 -8.82 1.97
C TYR A 278 -5.29 -9.87 1.52
N PRO A 279 -6.05 -9.64 0.43
CA PRO A 279 -6.04 -8.43 -0.39
C PRO A 279 -6.57 -7.19 0.34
N ARG A 280 -6.20 -5.99 -0.12
CA ARG A 280 -6.68 -4.71 0.41
C ARG A 280 -7.58 -4.02 -0.59
N PHE A 281 -8.68 -3.44 -0.12
CA PHE A 281 -9.60 -2.68 -0.96
C PHE A 281 -10.03 -1.40 -0.26
N GLU A 282 -9.91 -0.26 -0.93
CA GLU A 282 -10.43 1.02 -0.45
C GLU A 282 -11.58 1.49 -1.35
N THR A 283 -12.72 1.79 -0.75
CA THR A 283 -13.89 2.28 -1.49
C THR A 283 -13.70 3.73 -1.95
N TYR A 284 -14.20 4.08 -3.15
CA TYR A 284 -14.22 5.48 -3.60
C TYR A 284 -15.31 6.30 -2.94
N THR A 285 -16.45 5.67 -2.67
CA THR A 285 -17.52 6.26 -1.88
C THR A 285 -17.00 6.56 -0.48
N LYS A 286 -16.92 7.86 -0.15
CA LYS A 286 -16.41 8.34 1.14
C LYS A 286 -17.39 8.17 2.29
N GLU A 287 -18.66 7.91 1.99
CA GLU A 287 -19.72 7.80 2.99
C GLU A 287 -20.76 6.75 2.57
N PHE A 288 -20.81 5.66 3.32
CA PHE A 288 -21.90 4.70 3.32
C PHE A 288 -22.79 4.92 4.54
N HIS A 289 -24.07 4.60 4.38
CA HIS A 289 -25.01 4.48 5.48
C HIS A 289 -25.38 2.99 5.62
N LEU A 290 -24.83 2.34 6.63
CA LEU A 290 -25.10 0.94 6.92
C LEU A 290 -26.00 0.85 8.15
N GLU A 291 -27.25 0.48 7.92
CA GLU A 291 -28.23 0.29 8.99
C GLU A 291 -28.06 -1.09 9.63
N ASN A 292 -28.24 -1.16 10.95
CA ASN A 292 -28.21 -2.39 11.74
C ASN A 292 -26.99 -3.28 11.45
N ILE A 293 -25.78 -2.67 11.36
CA ILE A 293 -24.52 -3.44 11.30
C ILE A 293 -24.38 -4.38 12.50
N TYR A 294 -24.99 -4.00 13.62
CA TYR A 294 -25.41 -4.87 14.71
C TYR A 294 -26.80 -4.40 15.15
N GLU A 295 -27.51 -5.21 15.92
CA GLU A 295 -28.86 -4.88 16.39
C GLU A 295 -28.91 -3.51 17.12
N GLY A 296 -29.58 -2.53 16.52
CA GLY A 296 -29.70 -1.17 17.03
C GLY A 296 -28.44 -0.32 16.90
N ILE A 297 -27.52 -0.69 16.00
CA ILE A 297 -26.29 0.07 15.73
C ILE A 297 -26.20 0.33 14.23
N ASP A 298 -26.19 1.59 13.86
CA ASP A 298 -25.95 2.03 12.49
C ASP A 298 -24.55 2.63 12.36
N TYR A 299 -24.01 2.56 11.15
CA TYR A 299 -22.71 3.12 10.79
C TYR A 299 -22.83 4.09 9.64
N LYS A 300 -22.07 5.18 9.74
CA LYS A 300 -21.93 6.19 8.72
C LYS A 300 -20.46 6.51 8.46
N GLY A 301 -19.98 6.29 7.24
CA GLY A 301 -18.60 6.58 6.84
C GLY A 301 -18.12 5.72 5.66
N GLY A 302 -16.90 5.95 5.20
CA GLY A 302 -16.24 5.15 4.17
C GLY A 302 -15.79 3.79 4.71
N LEU A 303 -15.46 2.86 3.81
CA LEU A 303 -15.01 1.52 4.18
C LEU A 303 -13.72 1.14 3.44
N ALA A 304 -12.83 0.47 4.17
CA ALA A 304 -11.66 -0.18 3.63
C ALA A 304 -11.57 -1.61 4.19
N PHE A 305 -11.08 -2.53 3.37
CA PHE A 305 -10.95 -3.94 3.69
C PHE A 305 -9.47 -4.28 3.66
N GLU A 306 -8.95 -4.89 4.72
CA GLU A 306 -7.55 -5.31 4.83
C GLU A 306 -7.50 -6.78 5.20
N GLY A 307 -7.54 -7.65 4.18
CA GLY A 307 -7.67 -9.09 4.34
C GLY A 307 -8.88 -9.44 5.20
N ALA A 308 -8.64 -9.93 6.42
CA ALA A 308 -9.69 -10.39 7.34
C ALA A 308 -10.38 -9.24 8.11
N ASN A 309 -9.76 -8.06 8.10
CA ASN A 309 -10.22 -6.91 8.88
C ASN A 309 -10.98 -5.93 8.00
N VAL A 310 -11.98 -5.28 8.60
CA VAL A 310 -12.71 -4.18 7.96
C VAL A 310 -12.49 -2.92 8.78
N LYS A 311 -12.25 -1.82 8.08
CA LYS A 311 -12.02 -0.49 8.63
C LYS A 311 -13.09 0.44 8.13
N GLY A 312 -13.75 1.12 9.05
CA GLY A 312 -14.58 2.27 8.73
C GLY A 312 -13.81 3.55 8.97
N SER A 313 -13.80 4.47 8.01
CA SER A 313 -13.13 5.77 8.19
C SER A 313 -13.98 6.89 7.61
N GLY A 314 -13.89 8.09 8.19
CA GLY A 314 -14.53 9.28 7.60
C GLY A 314 -13.65 10.02 6.59
N GLY A 315 -12.46 9.48 6.29
CA GLY A 315 -11.45 10.17 5.48
C GLY A 315 -10.76 11.32 6.24
N ILE A 316 -10.20 12.27 5.47
CA ILE A 316 -9.41 13.39 5.99
C ILE A 316 -10.32 14.41 6.67
N ASP A 317 -11.41 14.80 6.01
CA ASP A 317 -12.22 15.96 6.42
C ASP A 317 -13.44 15.61 7.29
N MET A 318 -13.77 14.33 7.45
CA MET A 318 -14.95 13.89 8.20
C MET A 318 -14.60 12.75 9.14
N SER A 319 -15.30 12.64 10.27
CA SER A 319 -15.23 11.46 11.15
C SER A 319 -16.26 10.43 10.72
N ALA A 320 -15.91 9.14 10.84
CA ALA A 320 -16.91 8.09 10.81
C ALA A 320 -17.79 8.18 12.06
N GLU A 321 -19.04 7.75 11.96
CA GLU A 321 -20.03 7.83 13.02
C GLU A 321 -20.70 6.47 13.25
N LEU A 322 -20.85 6.10 14.51
CA LEU A 322 -21.71 5.02 14.96
C LEU A 322 -22.85 5.61 15.77
N THR A 323 -24.09 5.20 15.47
CA THR A 323 -25.28 5.59 16.22
C THR A 323 -25.93 4.38 16.85
N PHE A 324 -26.20 4.46 18.15
CA PHE A 324 -26.79 3.39 18.94
C PHE A 324 -28.20 3.80 19.35
N SER A 325 -29.16 2.97 18.96
CA SER A 325 -30.58 3.17 19.19
C SER A 325 -31.12 2.06 20.10
N ARG A 326 -32.06 2.43 20.96
CA ARG A 326 -32.79 1.49 21.83
C ARG A 326 -34.27 1.83 21.75
N ASN A 327 -35.10 0.86 21.39
CA ASN A 327 -36.53 1.06 21.13
C ASN A 327 -36.77 2.27 20.21
N ASP A 328 -36.05 2.30 19.08
CA ASP A 328 -36.08 3.36 18.06
C ASP A 328 -35.67 4.77 18.53
N THR A 329 -35.09 4.91 19.73
CA THR A 329 -34.57 6.17 20.25
C THR A 329 -33.04 6.16 20.24
N LEU A 330 -32.43 7.09 19.50
CA LEU A 330 -30.99 7.35 19.52
C LEU A 330 -30.58 7.78 20.94
N PHE A 331 -29.63 7.07 21.54
CA PHE A 331 -29.14 7.42 22.88
C PHE A 331 -27.64 7.66 22.92
N LEU A 332 -26.86 7.07 22.01
CA LEU A 332 -25.40 7.22 22.00
C LEU A 332 -24.90 7.39 20.58
N LYS A 333 -23.95 8.30 20.42
CA LYS A 333 -23.22 8.56 19.19
C LYS A 333 -21.73 8.52 19.46
N ILE A 334 -20.99 7.76 18.66
CA ILE A 334 -19.54 7.67 18.72
C ILE A 334 -18.98 8.15 17.40
N ARG A 335 -18.03 9.08 17.43
CA ARG A 335 -17.35 9.61 16.25
C ARG A 335 -15.86 9.32 16.32
N SER A 336 -15.28 8.83 15.23
CA SER A 336 -13.87 8.44 15.20
C SER A 336 -13.26 8.72 13.83
N GLY A 337 -11.94 8.90 13.79
CA GLY A 337 -11.20 8.88 12.53
C GLY A 337 -11.28 7.51 11.85
N GLU A 338 -11.20 6.45 12.64
CA GLU A 338 -11.24 5.05 12.20
C GLU A 338 -12.02 4.18 13.20
N PHE A 339 -12.77 3.20 12.70
CA PHE A 339 -13.31 2.09 13.46
C PHE A 339 -12.80 0.78 12.89
N MET A 340 -12.36 -0.11 13.76
CA MET A 340 -12.06 -1.50 13.42
C MET A 340 -13.31 -2.35 13.60
N PHE A 341 -13.68 -3.09 12.57
CA PHE A 341 -14.80 -4.01 12.53
C PHE A 341 -14.27 -5.44 12.59
N SER A 342 -14.90 -6.27 13.41
CA SER A 342 -14.62 -7.71 13.50
C SER A 342 -15.91 -8.48 13.74
N LYS A 343 -15.84 -9.81 13.68
CA LYS A 343 -16.99 -10.66 14.04
C LYS A 343 -17.42 -10.47 15.50
N ASP A 344 -16.49 -10.11 16.38
CA ASP A 344 -16.73 -9.99 17.82
C ASP A 344 -17.23 -8.60 18.23
N GLY A 345 -17.15 -7.61 17.33
CA GLY A 345 -17.68 -6.27 17.52
C GLY A 345 -16.80 -5.17 16.92
N LEU A 346 -16.87 -3.98 17.52
CA LEU A 346 -16.28 -2.74 17.02
C LEU A 346 -15.25 -2.18 17.99
N ALA A 347 -14.24 -1.48 17.50
CA ALA A 347 -13.29 -0.77 18.34
C ALA A 347 -12.76 0.52 17.67
N SER A 348 -12.38 1.49 18.49
CA SER A 348 -11.56 2.63 18.08
C SER A 348 -10.60 3.00 19.21
N ALA A 349 -9.37 3.37 18.87
CA ALA A 349 -8.39 3.86 19.84
C ALA A 349 -8.71 5.29 20.32
N GLU A 350 -9.34 6.10 19.46
CA GLU A 350 -9.63 7.51 19.70
C GLU A 350 -10.98 7.89 19.10
N ALA A 351 -11.96 8.14 19.97
CA ALA A 351 -13.31 8.46 19.58
C ALA A 351 -13.93 9.52 20.51
N ALA A 352 -14.70 10.42 19.93
CA ALA A 352 -15.58 11.31 20.66
C ALA A 352 -16.89 10.58 21.00
N MET A 353 -17.39 10.78 22.21
CA MET A 353 -18.65 10.24 22.69
C MET A 353 -19.68 11.36 22.86
N THR A 354 -20.92 11.11 22.43
CA THR A 354 -22.09 11.90 22.83
C THR A 354 -23.20 10.95 23.28
N LEU A 355 -23.50 10.97 24.57
CA LEU A 355 -24.64 10.27 25.16
C LEU A 355 -25.79 11.28 25.32
N PHE A 356 -26.92 11.06 24.66
CA PHE A 356 -28.06 11.96 24.68
C PHE A 356 -28.92 11.77 25.92
N LEU A 357 -29.29 12.89 26.55
CA LEU A 357 -30.19 12.98 27.71
C LEU A 357 -31.21 14.09 27.41
N GLU A 358 -32.37 13.70 26.89
CA GLU A 358 -33.39 14.64 26.39
C GLU A 358 -32.82 15.62 25.34
N LYS A 359 -32.75 16.92 25.66
CA LYS A 359 -32.19 17.97 24.80
C LYS A 359 -30.69 18.21 25.03
N ASP A 360 -30.14 17.60 26.07
CA ASP A 360 -28.75 17.74 26.50
C ASP A 360 -27.97 16.45 26.27
N SER A 361 -26.71 16.44 26.70
CA SER A 361 -25.84 15.28 26.54
C SER A 361 -24.73 15.19 27.59
N VAL A 362 -24.17 13.99 27.71
CA VAL A 362 -22.82 13.78 28.24
C VAL A 362 -21.86 13.65 27.05
N TYR A 363 -20.86 14.52 27.00
CA TYR A 363 -19.89 14.58 25.91
C TYR A 363 -18.45 14.32 26.39
N HIS A 364 -17.66 13.67 25.56
CA HIS A 364 -16.21 13.57 25.75
C HIS A 364 -15.51 13.59 24.38
N SER A 365 -14.40 14.32 24.25
CA SER A 365 -13.76 14.55 22.94
C SER A 365 -12.83 13.42 22.47
N ASN A 366 -12.22 12.66 23.39
CA ASN A 366 -11.30 11.59 22.99
C ASN A 366 -11.22 10.42 24.00
N LEU A 367 -11.77 9.25 23.65
CA LEU A 367 -11.75 8.01 24.44
C LEU A 367 -11.41 6.83 23.55
N ALA A 368 -10.87 5.78 24.13
CA ALA A 368 -10.87 4.49 23.47
C ALA A 368 -12.27 3.87 23.61
N PHE A 369 -12.76 3.32 22.51
CA PHE A 369 -14.10 2.74 22.39
C PHE A 369 -14.00 1.26 22.05
N SER A 370 -14.84 0.45 22.68
CA SER A 370 -15.10 -0.92 22.22
C SER A 370 -16.57 -1.30 22.40
N PHE A 371 -17.05 -2.11 21.48
CA PHE A 371 -18.35 -2.74 21.52
C PHE A 371 -18.18 -4.25 21.35
N ASN A 372 -18.73 -5.03 22.27
CA ASN A 372 -18.81 -6.48 22.16
C ASN A 372 -20.20 -6.88 21.64
N ALA A 373 -20.25 -7.53 20.47
CA ALA A 373 -21.50 -7.89 19.81
C ALA A 373 -22.30 -8.93 20.59
N LYS A 374 -21.64 -9.93 21.17
CA LYS A 374 -22.29 -11.04 21.90
C LYS A 374 -22.95 -10.56 23.19
N GLU A 375 -22.26 -9.74 23.98
CA GLU A 375 -22.76 -9.21 25.24
C GLU A 375 -23.61 -7.94 25.07
N ARG A 376 -23.59 -7.34 23.86
CA ARG A 376 -24.09 -6.00 23.55
C ARG A 376 -23.54 -4.96 24.55
N GLN A 377 -22.25 -5.04 24.80
CA GLN A 377 -21.56 -4.23 25.81
C GLN A 377 -20.77 -3.12 25.15
N VAL A 378 -21.12 -1.87 25.44
CA VAL A 378 -20.34 -0.68 25.09
C VAL A 378 -19.38 -0.35 26.23
N ASN A 379 -18.12 -0.09 25.90
CA ASN A 379 -17.11 0.40 26.83
C ASN A 379 -16.40 1.61 26.24
N LEU A 380 -16.20 2.61 27.08
CA LEU A 380 -15.43 3.81 26.78
C LEU A 380 -14.46 4.07 27.92
N PHE A 381 -13.18 4.12 27.60
CA PHE A 381 -12.12 4.18 28.59
C PHE A 381 -11.02 5.15 28.15
N ARG A 382 -10.22 5.58 29.13
CA ARG A 382 -9.07 6.47 28.89
C ARG A 382 -8.11 5.82 27.90
N ALA A 383 -7.97 6.44 26.73
CA ALA A 383 -7.03 6.01 25.69
C ALA A 383 -5.59 6.28 26.12
N ASN A 384 -4.62 5.63 25.47
CA ASN A 384 -3.20 5.88 25.68
C ASN A 384 -2.72 7.19 25.03
N ASN A 385 -3.35 8.30 25.40
CA ASN A 385 -2.98 9.64 25.00
C ASN A 385 -3.38 10.66 26.10
N PRO A 386 -2.74 11.83 26.17
CA PRO A 386 -2.91 12.74 27.30
C PRO A 386 -4.22 13.54 27.27
N VAL A 387 -4.87 13.70 26.11
CA VAL A 387 -6.20 14.36 25.99
C VAL A 387 -7.29 13.49 26.59
N SER A 388 -7.12 12.17 26.56
CA SER A 388 -8.12 11.24 27.06
C SER A 388 -8.44 11.41 28.54
N ARG A 389 -7.64 12.17 29.30
CA ARG A 389 -7.85 12.48 30.74
C ARG A 389 -8.87 13.60 30.99
N SER A 390 -9.35 14.29 29.95
CA SER A 390 -10.36 15.34 30.09
C SER A 390 -11.64 14.85 30.79
N PRO A 391 -12.41 15.73 31.45
CA PRO A 391 -13.68 15.32 32.03
C PRO A 391 -14.69 14.94 30.95
N TYR A 392 -15.63 14.06 31.30
CA TYR A 392 -16.90 13.97 30.59
C TYR A 392 -17.72 15.20 30.98
N PHE A 393 -18.13 16.00 30.01
CA PHE A 393 -19.00 17.15 30.28
C PHE A 393 -20.45 16.74 30.21
N ASN A 394 -21.16 16.79 31.34
CA ASN A 394 -22.58 16.54 31.45
C ASN A 394 -23.33 17.87 31.38
N SER A 395 -23.86 18.22 30.21
CA SER A 395 -24.63 19.45 30.01
C SER A 395 -25.99 19.43 30.71
N TYR A 396 -26.63 18.24 30.82
CA TYR A 396 -27.93 18.08 31.48
C TYR A 396 -27.88 18.44 32.98
N HIS A 397 -26.86 17.97 33.69
CA HIS A 397 -26.67 18.30 35.10
C HIS A 397 -25.67 19.44 35.34
N ASN A 398 -25.05 19.95 34.28
CA ASN A 398 -23.97 20.95 34.31
C ASN A 398 -22.78 20.55 35.22
N PHE A 399 -22.19 19.38 34.97
CA PHE A 399 -21.01 18.85 35.69
C PHE A 399 -19.87 18.44 34.75
N ASP A 400 -18.64 18.67 35.20
CA ASP A 400 -17.46 17.95 34.70
C ASP A 400 -17.27 16.67 35.53
N MET A 401 -17.26 15.52 34.87
CA MET A 401 -17.20 14.20 35.51
C MET A 401 -15.88 13.50 35.18
N TYR A 402 -15.08 13.23 36.20
CA TYR A 402 -13.80 12.53 36.10
C TYR A 402 -13.97 11.11 36.63
N PHE A 403 -13.96 10.13 35.73
CA PHE A 403 -13.88 8.70 36.03
C PHE A 403 -13.11 7.99 34.89
N GLU A 404 -12.84 6.70 35.01
CA GLU A 404 -11.93 6.00 34.09
C GLU A 404 -12.63 5.14 33.02
N LEU A 405 -13.77 4.53 33.36
CA LEU A 405 -14.51 3.63 32.48
C LEU A 405 -16.01 3.95 32.53
N PHE A 406 -16.58 4.26 31.37
CA PHE A 406 -18.03 4.19 31.15
C PHE A 406 -18.35 2.85 30.48
N SER A 407 -19.28 2.10 31.06
CA SER A 407 -19.66 0.77 30.57
C SER A 407 -21.17 0.62 30.57
N TRP A 408 -21.73 0.17 29.45
CA TRP A 408 -23.17 -0.02 29.32
C TRP A 408 -23.50 -1.28 28.53
N ASN A 409 -24.23 -2.20 29.18
CA ASN A 409 -24.91 -3.28 28.51
C ASN A 409 -26.22 -2.76 27.89
N MET A 410 -26.34 -2.78 26.56
CA MET A 410 -27.50 -2.22 25.86
C MET A 410 -28.83 -2.92 26.19
N ASN A 411 -28.78 -4.14 26.72
CA ASN A 411 -29.98 -4.85 27.18
C ASN A 411 -30.46 -4.37 28.56
N LYS A 412 -29.67 -3.56 29.28
CA LYS A 412 -29.98 -3.08 30.63
C LYS A 412 -30.28 -1.58 30.61
N SER A 413 -31.11 -1.13 31.56
CA SER A 413 -31.44 0.29 31.75
C SER A 413 -30.38 1.09 32.50
N LYS A 414 -29.33 0.44 33.01
CA LYS A 414 -28.30 1.09 33.84
C LYS A 414 -26.95 1.07 33.12
N ALA A 415 -26.35 2.25 32.98
CA ALA A 415 -24.94 2.43 32.67
C ALA A 415 -24.11 2.49 33.96
N VAL A 416 -22.83 2.15 33.87
CA VAL A 416 -21.89 2.11 35.00
C VAL A 416 -20.71 3.03 34.71
N MET A 417 -20.44 3.94 35.63
CA MET A 417 -19.21 4.73 35.68
C MET A 417 -18.31 4.12 36.76
N THR A 418 -17.11 3.68 36.39
CA THR A 418 -16.25 2.93 37.30
C THR A 418 -14.76 3.11 36.96
N ARG A 419 -13.92 2.42 37.72
CA ARG A 419 -12.47 2.33 37.53
C ARG A 419 -12.09 1.56 36.27
N ALA A 420 -10.84 1.73 35.84
CA ALA A 420 -10.25 0.92 34.79
C ALA A 420 -10.31 -0.59 35.14
N LYS A 421 -10.43 -1.41 34.10
CA LYS A 421 -10.44 -2.87 34.23
C LYS A 421 -9.11 -3.33 34.85
N GLY A 422 -9.18 -4.10 35.93
CA GLY A 422 -8.00 -4.61 36.64
C GLY A 422 -7.44 -3.71 37.75
N ALA A 423 -7.90 -2.46 37.89
CA ALA A 423 -7.52 -1.62 39.03
C ALA A 423 -8.03 -2.21 40.36
N SER A 424 -7.43 -1.90 41.50
CA SER A 424 -7.95 -2.32 42.82
C SER A 424 -8.91 -1.29 43.40
N MET A 425 -8.69 -0.01 43.11
CA MET A 425 -9.45 1.13 43.61
C MET A 425 -9.91 2.02 42.44
N GLY A 426 -11.01 2.74 42.62
CA GLY A 426 -11.52 3.72 41.67
C GLY A 426 -11.76 5.05 42.36
N GLN A 427 -11.52 6.14 41.64
CA GLN A 427 -11.89 7.48 42.07
C GLN A 427 -12.82 8.08 41.03
N ALA A 428 -13.88 8.74 41.49
CA ALA A 428 -14.75 9.53 40.66
C ALA A 428 -14.91 10.91 41.29
N GLU A 429 -14.78 11.96 40.48
CA GLU A 429 -14.94 13.35 40.90
C GLU A 429 -15.96 14.05 39.99
N PHE A 430 -16.83 14.85 40.60
CA PHE A 430 -17.88 15.58 39.92
C PHE A 430 -17.77 17.05 40.30
N GLU A 431 -17.32 17.87 39.35
CA GLU A 431 -17.12 19.30 39.54
C GLU A 431 -18.31 20.06 38.94
N SER A 432 -18.93 20.96 39.72
CA SER A 432 -19.98 21.86 39.22
C SER A 432 -19.45 22.74 38.10
N GLY A 433 -20.21 22.86 37.00
CA GLY A 433 -19.90 23.79 35.92
C GLY A 433 -19.86 25.26 36.35
N SER A 434 -20.44 25.60 37.52
CA SER A 434 -20.38 26.93 38.14
C SER A 434 -19.39 27.05 39.30
N PHE A 435 -18.56 26.03 39.55
CA PHE A 435 -17.54 26.11 40.60
C PHE A 435 -16.47 27.15 40.23
N PHE A 436 -16.17 28.06 41.15
CA PHE A 436 -15.09 29.03 41.01
C PHE A 436 -14.26 29.08 42.29
N ASN A 437 -12.94 29.19 42.13
CA ASN A 437 -12.00 29.36 43.23
C ASN A 437 -10.88 30.32 42.79
N ALA A 438 -10.73 31.44 43.50
CA ALA A 438 -9.78 32.49 43.14
C ALA A 438 -8.31 32.04 43.26
N ASP A 439 -7.97 31.22 44.25
CA ASP A 439 -6.62 30.68 44.39
C ASP A 439 -6.31 29.72 43.24
N TYR A 440 -7.28 28.91 42.83
CA TYR A 440 -7.14 28.01 41.68
C TYR A 440 -6.95 28.81 40.40
N PHE A 441 -7.75 29.86 40.15
CA PHE A 441 -7.55 30.76 39.02
C PHE A 441 -6.14 31.35 39.02
N THR A 442 -5.67 31.87 40.15
CA THR A 442 -4.32 32.44 40.27
C THR A 442 -3.24 31.38 39.95
N ARG A 443 -3.41 30.13 40.43
CA ARG A 443 -2.51 29.02 40.12
C ARG A 443 -2.51 28.61 38.64
N LEU A 444 -3.60 28.84 37.89
CA LEU A 444 -3.67 28.51 36.45
C LEU A 444 -2.72 29.36 35.60
N ALA A 445 -2.34 30.56 36.05
CA ALA A 445 -1.34 31.38 35.35
C ALA A 445 0.03 30.70 35.28
N GLY A 446 0.39 29.90 36.30
CA GLY A 446 1.68 29.25 36.40
C GLY A 446 2.83 30.26 36.42
N ILE A 447 3.82 30.07 35.55
CA ILE A 447 5.02 30.91 35.42
C ILE A 447 4.88 31.90 34.23
N ASP A 448 3.88 31.71 33.37
CA ASP A 448 3.72 32.56 32.18
C ASP A 448 3.20 33.94 32.59
N GLU A 449 3.64 34.98 31.88
CA GLU A 449 3.29 36.38 32.17
C GLU A 449 1.79 36.65 31.96
N TYR A 450 1.13 35.86 31.10
CA TYR A 450 -0.27 36.05 30.76
C TYR A 450 -1.09 34.81 31.10
N HIS A 451 -2.23 35.04 31.74
CA HIS A 451 -3.17 33.99 32.12
C HIS A 451 -3.71 33.24 30.88
N PRO A 452 -3.69 31.90 30.85
CA PRO A 452 -4.05 31.12 29.67
C PRO A 452 -5.51 31.33 29.23
N LEU A 453 -6.44 31.42 30.18
CA LEU A 453 -7.86 31.69 29.88
C LEU A 453 -8.07 33.04 29.18
N VAL A 454 -7.29 34.08 29.54
CA VAL A 454 -7.36 35.40 28.89
C VAL A 454 -6.85 35.30 27.45
N ARG A 455 -5.76 34.55 27.22
CA ARG A 455 -5.22 34.33 25.86
C ARG A 455 -6.22 33.60 24.96
N PHE A 456 -6.86 32.53 25.47
CA PHE A 456 -7.91 31.84 24.72
C PHE A 456 -9.05 32.78 24.35
N LYS A 457 -9.54 33.58 25.32
CA LYS A 457 -10.64 34.50 25.07
C LYS A 457 -10.28 35.54 24.00
N ARG A 458 -9.13 36.20 24.12
CA ARG A 458 -8.65 37.20 23.15
C ARG A 458 -8.45 36.60 21.76
N PHE A 459 -7.88 35.39 21.68
CA PHE A 459 -7.72 34.73 20.39
C PHE A 459 -9.07 34.35 19.78
N SER A 460 -10.03 33.87 20.58
CA SER A 460 -11.38 33.56 20.08
C SER A 460 -12.10 34.79 19.51
N GLU A 461 -11.86 35.97 20.09
CA GLU A 461 -12.40 37.24 19.61
C GLU A 461 -11.68 37.70 18.33
N TYR A 462 -10.36 37.58 18.28
CA TYR A 462 -9.55 37.87 17.09
C TYR A 462 -9.89 36.96 15.91
N TYR A 463 -10.09 35.66 16.18
CA TYR A 463 -10.38 34.62 15.19
C TYR A 463 -11.88 34.53 14.85
N TYR A 464 -12.74 35.29 15.55
CA TYR A 464 -14.20 35.29 15.40
C TYR A 464 -14.87 33.92 15.58
N SER A 465 -14.28 33.03 16.39
CA SER A 465 -14.84 31.72 16.69
C SER A 465 -14.36 31.19 18.04
N LYS A 466 -15.23 30.44 18.74
CA LYS A 466 -14.86 29.69 19.95
C LYS A 466 -14.14 28.37 19.63
N THR A 467 -14.19 27.93 18.38
CA THR A 467 -13.50 26.76 17.86
C THR A 467 -12.42 27.20 16.89
N PHE A 468 -11.18 26.79 17.13
CA PHE A 468 -10.06 27.21 16.31
C PHE A 468 -8.89 26.19 16.33
N PRO A 469 -8.07 26.15 15.26
CA PRO A 469 -6.91 25.28 15.19
C PRO A 469 -5.83 25.67 16.21
N VAL A 470 -5.17 24.66 16.79
CA VAL A 470 -4.05 24.87 17.72
C VAL A 470 -2.87 25.53 17.01
N GLY A 471 -2.66 25.23 15.72
CA GLY A 471 -1.60 25.82 14.89
C GLY A 471 -1.74 27.34 14.75
N ASP A 472 -2.93 27.82 14.43
CA ASP A 472 -3.20 29.25 14.27
C ASP A 472 -3.07 30.00 15.59
N PHE A 473 -3.53 29.38 16.68
CA PHE A 473 -3.34 29.93 18.02
C PHE A 473 -1.86 30.03 18.39
N ALA A 474 -1.05 29.03 18.02
CA ALA A 474 0.38 29.04 18.26
C ALA A 474 1.10 30.14 17.47
N MET A 475 0.72 30.33 16.21
CA MET A 475 1.21 31.42 15.37
C MET A 475 0.87 32.79 15.98
N TRP A 476 -0.36 32.98 16.44
CA TRP A 476 -0.78 34.23 17.09
C TRP A 476 -0.03 34.52 18.39
N LEU A 477 0.29 33.47 19.16
CA LEU A 477 1.11 33.58 20.37
C LEU A 477 2.61 33.75 20.08
N ASN A 478 3.04 33.58 18.83
CA ASN A 478 4.45 33.48 18.45
C ASN A 478 5.21 32.44 19.31
N LYS A 479 4.62 31.23 19.44
CA LYS A 479 5.18 30.11 20.21
C LYS A 479 5.22 28.82 19.37
N PRO A 480 6.12 27.87 19.66
CA PRO A 480 6.12 26.56 19.02
C PRO A 480 4.79 25.82 19.21
N VAL A 481 4.33 25.14 18.16
CA VAL A 481 3.04 24.43 18.14
C VAL A 481 2.99 23.35 19.23
N GLU A 482 4.10 22.68 19.51
CA GLU A 482 4.21 21.63 20.53
C GLU A 482 3.97 22.19 21.93
N THR A 483 4.51 23.37 22.23
CA THR A 483 4.30 24.05 23.52
C THR A 483 2.84 24.44 23.71
N VAL A 484 2.21 24.97 22.66
CA VAL A 484 0.81 25.40 22.70
C VAL A 484 -0.13 24.21 22.73
N THR A 485 0.22 23.11 22.06
CA THR A 485 -0.45 21.82 22.17
C THR A 485 -0.45 21.32 23.62
N GLY A 486 0.70 21.35 24.30
CA GLY A 486 0.82 20.99 25.72
C GLY A 486 -0.08 21.83 26.62
N LEU A 487 -0.13 23.15 26.39
CA LEU A 487 -1.06 24.06 27.10
C LEU A 487 -2.52 23.67 26.84
N CYS A 488 -2.90 23.43 25.59
CA CYS A 488 -4.26 23.06 25.23
C CYS A 488 -4.68 21.73 25.88
N ILE A 489 -3.80 20.72 25.88
CA ILE A 489 -4.03 19.44 26.55
C ILE A 489 -4.25 19.64 28.05
N ASP A 490 -3.40 20.46 28.69
CA ASP A 490 -3.53 20.74 30.12
C ASP A 490 -4.86 21.43 30.47
N MET A 491 -5.27 22.39 29.64
CA MET A 491 -6.53 23.12 29.80
C MET A 491 -7.75 22.25 29.50
N ALA A 492 -7.64 21.29 28.57
CA ALA A 492 -8.67 20.29 28.31
C ALA A 492 -8.83 19.34 29.50
N ASN A 493 -7.71 18.89 30.08
CA ASN A 493 -7.70 18.03 31.26
C ASN A 493 -8.28 18.70 32.51
N LYS A 494 -8.25 20.04 32.57
CA LYS A 494 -8.90 20.85 33.62
C LYS A 494 -10.34 21.24 33.31
N GLY A 495 -10.88 20.80 32.17
CA GLY A 495 -12.27 21.03 31.79
C GLY A 495 -12.56 22.44 31.25
N PHE A 496 -11.56 23.20 30.80
CA PHE A 496 -11.79 24.54 30.23
C PHE A 496 -12.08 24.51 28.72
N ILE A 497 -11.58 23.51 28.01
CA ILE A 497 -11.76 23.39 26.56
C ILE A 497 -12.08 21.94 26.18
N PHE A 498 -12.74 21.76 25.06
CA PHE A 498 -12.73 20.48 24.35
C PHE A 498 -11.57 20.47 23.36
N TYR A 499 -10.87 19.34 23.25
CA TYR A 499 -9.79 19.17 22.29
C TYR A 499 -10.16 18.03 21.33
N ASP A 500 -10.35 18.36 20.05
CA ASP A 500 -10.45 17.41 18.95
C ASP A 500 -9.06 17.09 18.40
N ARG A 501 -8.58 15.87 18.66
CA ARG A 501 -7.26 15.44 18.19
C ARG A 501 -7.20 15.11 16.70
N LYS A 502 -8.33 14.77 16.09
CA LYS A 502 -8.37 14.43 14.67
C LYS A 502 -8.09 15.68 13.83
N PHE A 503 -8.80 16.77 14.13
CA PHE A 503 -8.66 18.03 13.41
C PHE A 503 -7.62 18.96 14.03
N ASN A 504 -7.10 18.62 15.21
CA ASN A 504 -6.17 19.44 15.98
C ASN A 504 -6.74 20.84 16.31
N GLU A 505 -7.99 20.85 16.74
CA GLU A 505 -8.76 22.04 17.08
C GLU A 505 -9.20 22.00 18.54
N ILE A 506 -9.37 23.18 19.12
CA ILE A 506 -9.97 23.31 20.45
C ILE A 506 -11.27 24.08 20.38
N THR A 507 -12.19 23.80 21.30
CA THR A 507 -13.43 24.56 21.50
C THR A 507 -13.51 25.05 22.93
N LEU A 508 -13.67 26.36 23.12
CA LEU A 508 -13.78 26.96 24.45
C LEU A 508 -15.11 26.61 25.12
N LYS A 509 -15.06 26.13 26.36
CA LYS A 509 -16.26 25.91 27.18
C LYS A 509 -16.68 27.20 27.87
N LYS A 510 -17.96 27.29 28.24
CA LYS A 510 -18.53 28.40 29.04
C LYS A 510 -17.74 28.66 30.34
N LYS A 511 -17.14 27.62 30.93
CA LYS A 511 -16.26 27.69 32.11
C LYS A 511 -15.14 28.73 31.97
N VAL A 512 -14.60 28.94 30.76
CA VAL A 512 -13.60 29.99 30.49
C VAL A 512 -14.16 31.37 30.81
N ASP A 513 -15.33 31.70 30.25
CA ASP A 513 -16.01 32.98 30.46
C ASP A 513 -16.43 33.14 31.94
N ASP A 514 -16.93 32.09 32.56
CA ASP A 514 -17.40 32.11 33.95
C ASP A 514 -16.26 32.41 34.95
N PHE A 515 -15.07 31.83 34.74
CA PHE A 515 -13.89 32.12 35.56
C PHE A 515 -13.39 33.54 35.38
N LEU A 516 -13.31 34.03 34.13
CA LEU A 516 -12.87 35.39 33.85
C LEU A 516 -13.81 36.43 34.48
N ASN A 517 -15.13 36.25 34.31
CA ASN A 517 -16.13 37.16 34.85
C ASN A 517 -16.19 37.15 36.38
N SER A 518 -15.98 35.98 37.00
CA SER A 518 -16.00 35.85 38.47
C SER A 518 -14.78 36.47 39.14
N PHE A 519 -13.63 36.50 38.46
CA PHE A 519 -12.42 37.14 38.98
C PHE A 519 -12.41 38.66 38.80
N THR A 520 -13.11 39.19 37.80
CA THR A 520 -13.22 40.64 37.55
C THR A 520 -14.24 41.35 38.43
N LYS A 521 -15.08 40.61 39.16
CA LYS A 521 -16.01 41.14 40.17
C LYS A 521 -15.32 41.20 41.52
#